data_AF-A0A9E0I5J5-F1
#
_entry.id   AF-A0A9E0I5J5-F1
#
_cell.length_a   1.000
_cell.length_b   1.000
_cell.length_c   1.000
_cell.angle_alpha   90.00
_cell.angle_beta   90.00
_cell.angle_gamma   90.00
#
_symmetry.space_group_name_H-M   'P 1'
#
loop_
_entity.id
_entity.type
_entity.pdbx_description
1 polymer ?
#
loop_
_entity_poly.entity_id
_entity_poly.type
_entity_poly.pdbx_seq_one_letter_code
_entity_poly.pdbx_strand_id
1 'polypeptide(L)'
;EAGTVIVLHACCHNPTGYDLTEAEWDQVIAAVKARGLVAFLDMAYQGFGEGIAEDGKVIGKFLDAGLNFFVSTSFSKSFSLYGERVGALSIVSESKEEAGRVLSQLKRVIRTNYSNPPTHGATVVAMVLNSPELRKQWEDELTEMRVRIKDMRAALVQELTAAGVQGDLGYITRQKGMFSYSGLNATQMQRLRAEFGVYGVDSGRICVAALNTQNLKAVAAAIKAVM
;
A
#
# COMPACT_ATOMS: atom_id res chain seq x y z
N GLU A 1 -15.94 -3.85 -20.51
CA GLU A 1 -16.27 -3.11 -21.75
C GLU A 1 -15.35 -1.89 -21.83
N ALA A 2 -15.28 -1.18 -22.96
CA ALA A 2 -14.53 0.07 -23.01
C ALA A 2 -15.12 1.07 -22.01
N GLY A 3 -14.28 1.88 -21.37
CA GLY A 3 -14.69 2.79 -20.29
C GLY A 3 -14.93 2.12 -18.93
N THR A 4 -14.87 0.79 -18.83
CA THR A 4 -14.91 0.11 -17.52
C THR A 4 -13.71 0.52 -16.68
N VAL A 5 -13.98 0.94 -15.43
CA VAL A 5 -12.95 1.31 -14.46
C VAL A 5 -12.39 0.06 -13.80
N ILE A 6 -11.06 -0.04 -13.73
CA ILE A 6 -10.36 -1.09 -12.98
C ILE A 6 -9.54 -0.47 -11.86
N VAL A 7 -9.72 -0.96 -10.63
CA VAL A 7 -8.98 -0.48 -9.47
C VAL A 7 -7.76 -1.37 -9.27
N LEU A 8 -6.57 -0.75 -9.19
CA LEU A 8 -5.31 -1.45 -9.09
C LEU A 8 -4.48 -0.82 -7.97
N HIS A 9 -4.00 -1.62 -7.03
CA HIS A 9 -3.05 -1.14 -6.03
C HIS A 9 -1.69 -0.92 -6.71
N ALA A 10 -1.15 0.30 -6.61
CA ALA A 10 0.12 0.66 -7.26
C ALA A 10 1.31 -0.13 -6.68
N CYS A 11 1.27 -0.40 -5.37
CA CYS A 11 2.24 -1.19 -4.63
C CYS A 11 1.63 -1.65 -3.30
N CYS A 12 2.32 -2.54 -2.60
CA CYS A 12 2.01 -3.03 -1.27
C CYS A 12 0.54 -3.47 -1.12
N HIS A 13 0.09 -4.36 -1.99
CA HIS A 13 -1.31 -4.75 -2.11
C HIS A 13 -1.94 -5.06 -0.74
N ASN A 14 -2.99 -4.32 -0.39
CA ASN A 14 -3.79 -4.60 0.80
C ASN A 14 -4.99 -5.47 0.39
N PRO A 15 -5.16 -6.70 0.92
CA PRO A 15 -4.58 -7.19 2.17
C PRO A 15 -3.43 -8.19 2.06
N THR A 16 -3.07 -8.62 0.85
CA THR A 16 -2.26 -9.84 0.66
C THR A 16 -0.74 -9.61 0.77
N GLY A 17 -0.27 -8.40 0.46
CA GLY A 17 1.14 -8.07 0.29
C GLY A 17 1.75 -8.56 -1.03
N TYR A 18 0.99 -9.20 -1.93
CA TYR A 18 1.50 -9.62 -3.23
C TYR A 18 1.39 -8.49 -4.25
N ASP A 19 2.54 -8.06 -4.76
CA ASP A 19 2.63 -7.03 -5.79
C ASP A 19 2.98 -7.63 -7.14
N LEU A 20 2.50 -6.99 -8.20
CA LEU A 20 2.90 -7.29 -9.56
C LEU A 20 4.36 -6.91 -9.79
N THR A 21 5.06 -7.74 -10.53
CA THR A 21 6.40 -7.46 -11.08
C THR A 21 6.32 -6.41 -12.19
N GLU A 22 7.47 -5.82 -12.56
CA GLU A 22 7.52 -4.84 -13.65
C GLU A 22 7.00 -5.42 -14.98
N ALA A 23 7.28 -6.70 -15.26
CA ALA A 23 6.83 -7.38 -16.48
C ALA A 23 5.32 -7.71 -16.46
N GLU A 24 4.76 -8.00 -15.30
CA GLU A 24 3.31 -8.19 -15.16
C GLU A 24 2.56 -6.85 -15.30
N TRP A 25 3.15 -5.75 -14.81
CA TRP A 25 2.61 -4.42 -15.05
C TRP A 25 2.55 -4.07 -16.54
N ASP A 26 3.57 -4.45 -17.32
CA ASP A 26 3.56 -4.22 -18.78
C ASP A 26 2.40 -4.96 -19.46
N GLN A 27 2.10 -6.19 -19.02
CA GLN A 27 0.95 -6.96 -19.50
C GLN A 27 -0.38 -6.32 -19.12
N VAL A 28 -0.51 -5.85 -17.88
CA VAL A 28 -1.72 -5.14 -17.40
C VAL A 28 -1.94 -3.89 -18.24
N ILE A 29 -0.93 -3.05 -18.42
CA ILE A 29 -1.02 -1.80 -19.19
C ILE A 29 -1.42 -2.09 -20.64
N ALA A 30 -0.82 -3.11 -21.27
CA ALA A 30 -1.20 -3.54 -22.61
C ALA A 30 -2.68 -3.95 -22.68
N ALA A 31 -3.18 -4.69 -21.68
CA ALA A 31 -4.58 -5.08 -21.60
C ALA A 31 -5.53 -3.89 -21.36
N VAL A 32 -5.15 -2.93 -20.50
CA VAL A 32 -5.91 -1.68 -20.27
C VAL A 32 -6.07 -0.94 -21.60
N LYS A 33 -4.96 -0.74 -22.31
CA LYS A 33 -4.94 -0.01 -23.59
C LYS A 33 -5.74 -0.74 -24.66
N ALA A 34 -5.49 -2.03 -24.87
CA ALA A 34 -6.15 -2.81 -25.92
C ALA A 34 -7.67 -2.89 -25.76
N ARG A 35 -8.17 -2.81 -24.52
CA ARG A 35 -9.60 -2.89 -24.21
C ARG A 35 -10.26 -1.54 -23.95
N GLY A 36 -9.52 -0.44 -24.05
CA GLY A 36 -10.02 0.90 -23.73
C GLY A 36 -10.54 1.02 -22.29
N LEU A 37 -9.88 0.36 -21.34
CA LEU A 37 -10.24 0.42 -19.91
C LEU A 37 -9.70 1.71 -19.28
N VAL A 38 -10.28 2.10 -18.15
CA VAL A 38 -9.83 3.24 -17.36
C VAL A 38 -9.18 2.74 -16.08
N ALA A 39 -7.87 2.91 -15.95
CA ALA A 39 -7.17 2.53 -14.73
C ALA A 39 -7.43 3.54 -13.62
N PHE A 40 -7.66 3.02 -12.41
CA PHE A 40 -7.67 3.77 -11.16
C PHE A 40 -6.61 3.15 -10.25
N LEU A 41 -5.47 3.83 -10.14
CA LEU A 41 -4.37 3.41 -9.30
C LEU A 41 -4.58 3.92 -7.87
N ASP A 42 -4.64 3.01 -6.89
CA ASP A 42 -4.63 3.34 -5.46
C ASP A 42 -3.21 3.17 -4.91
N MET A 43 -2.62 4.29 -4.48
CA MET A 43 -1.23 4.40 -4.03
C MET A 43 -1.17 4.91 -2.58
N ALA A 44 -1.64 4.07 -1.65
CA ALA A 44 -1.67 4.41 -0.23
C ALA A 44 -0.36 4.11 0.54
N TYR A 45 0.59 3.40 -0.06
CA TYR A 45 1.77 2.82 0.61
C TYR A 45 3.11 3.14 -0.08
N GLN A 46 3.18 4.21 -0.89
CA GLN A 46 4.42 4.62 -1.53
C GLN A 46 5.55 4.80 -0.50
N GLY A 47 6.66 4.10 -0.70
CA GLY A 47 7.83 4.07 0.18
C GLY A 47 7.93 2.85 1.10
N PHE A 48 6.86 2.04 1.24
CA PHE A 48 6.84 0.84 2.09
C PHE A 48 7.20 -0.46 1.37
N GLY A 49 7.27 -0.46 0.04
CA GLY A 49 7.64 -1.62 -0.77
C GLY A 49 9.15 -1.71 -0.94
N GLU A 50 9.63 -1.04 -1.99
CA GLU A 50 11.07 -0.94 -2.30
C GLU A 50 11.65 0.43 -2.01
N GLY A 51 10.85 1.49 -2.17
CA GLY A 51 11.28 2.87 -1.99
C GLY A 51 10.31 3.84 -2.64
N ILE A 52 10.49 5.15 -2.39
CA ILE A 52 9.52 6.16 -2.84
C ILE A 52 9.46 6.21 -4.38
N ALA A 53 10.62 6.16 -5.05
CA ALA A 53 10.69 6.21 -6.50
C ALA A 53 10.23 4.88 -7.11
N GLU A 54 10.70 3.77 -6.56
CA GLU A 54 10.42 2.40 -7.00
C GLU A 54 8.93 2.09 -6.93
N ASP A 55 8.28 2.41 -5.80
CA ASP A 55 6.85 2.19 -5.58
C ASP A 55 5.98 3.10 -6.46
N GLY A 56 6.54 4.21 -6.96
CA GLY A 56 5.88 5.15 -7.87
C GLY A 56 6.08 4.86 -9.37
N LYS A 57 6.98 3.94 -9.74
CA LYS A 57 7.35 3.68 -11.15
C LYS A 57 6.17 3.34 -12.05
N VAL A 58 5.17 2.63 -11.52
CA VAL A 58 3.98 2.23 -12.30
C VAL A 58 3.24 3.44 -12.86
N ILE A 59 3.21 4.57 -12.15
CA ILE A 59 2.59 5.81 -12.64
C ILE A 59 3.28 6.27 -13.93
N GLY A 60 4.62 6.21 -13.97
CA GLY A 60 5.43 6.51 -15.16
C GLY A 60 5.08 5.60 -16.33
N LYS A 61 4.96 4.29 -16.10
CA LYS A 61 4.59 3.33 -17.17
C LYS A 61 3.21 3.63 -17.78
N PHE A 62 2.23 4.05 -16.97
CA PHE A 62 0.92 4.46 -17.48
C PHE A 62 0.98 5.78 -18.27
N LEU A 63 1.82 6.73 -17.85
CA LEU A 63 2.08 7.96 -18.60
C LEU A 63 2.73 7.66 -19.96
N ASP A 64 3.78 6.83 -19.98
CA ASP A 64 4.50 6.45 -21.19
C ASP A 64 3.61 5.69 -22.19
N ALA A 65 2.61 4.96 -21.68
CA ALA A 65 1.62 4.28 -22.51
C ALA A 65 0.59 5.23 -23.16
N GLY A 66 0.58 6.52 -22.77
CA GLY A 66 -0.34 7.54 -23.27
C GLY A 66 -1.79 7.31 -22.83
N LEU A 67 -1.99 6.79 -21.62
CA LEU A 67 -3.33 6.50 -21.09
C LEU A 67 -3.86 7.66 -20.25
N ASN A 68 -5.18 7.86 -20.27
CA ASN A 68 -5.91 8.64 -19.28
C ASN A 68 -6.26 7.73 -18.09
N PHE A 69 -5.87 8.12 -16.88
CA PHE A 69 -6.07 7.31 -15.69
C PHE A 69 -6.17 8.17 -14.43
N PHE A 70 -6.67 7.55 -13.36
CA PHE A 70 -6.80 8.14 -12.04
C PHE A 70 -5.69 7.61 -11.11
N VAL A 71 -5.24 8.45 -10.19
CA VAL A 71 -4.35 8.06 -9.08
C VAL A 71 -4.91 8.64 -7.79
N SER A 72 -5.25 7.78 -6.83
CA SER A 72 -5.47 8.20 -5.45
C SER A 72 -4.19 7.98 -4.65
N THR A 73 -3.71 9.03 -3.99
CA THR A 73 -2.54 8.98 -3.11
C THR A 73 -2.97 9.23 -1.68
N SER A 74 -2.43 8.46 -0.73
CA SER A 74 -2.64 8.69 0.71
C SER A 74 -1.33 9.02 1.41
N PHE A 75 -1.35 10.05 2.26
CA PHE A 75 -0.22 10.37 3.15
C PHE A 75 -0.43 9.83 4.56
N SER A 76 -1.55 9.14 4.82
CA SER A 76 -1.84 8.63 6.16
C SER A 76 -0.75 7.70 6.71
N LYS A 77 -0.11 6.90 5.84
CA LYS A 77 0.87 5.89 6.26
C LYS A 77 2.29 6.44 6.12
N SER A 78 2.63 6.97 4.95
CA SER A 78 3.97 7.46 4.63
C SER A 78 4.39 8.67 5.47
N PHE A 79 3.43 9.48 5.94
CA PHE A 79 3.68 10.58 6.89
C PHE A 79 3.19 10.27 8.31
N SER A 80 2.65 9.07 8.56
CA SER A 80 2.00 8.73 9.84
C SER A 80 0.83 9.67 10.24
N LEU A 81 0.27 10.43 9.30
CA LEU A 81 -0.82 11.39 9.50
C LEU A 81 -2.20 10.75 9.28
N TYR A 82 -2.48 9.66 9.99
CA TYR A 82 -3.72 8.89 9.83
C TYR A 82 -4.97 9.72 10.10
N GLY A 83 -4.99 10.42 11.22
CA GLY A 83 -6.13 11.22 11.69
C GLY A 83 -6.36 12.51 10.92
N GLU A 84 -5.32 13.05 10.27
CA GLU A 84 -5.39 14.33 9.53
C GLU A 84 -6.07 14.22 8.16
N ARG A 85 -6.34 12.99 7.71
CA ARG A 85 -7.10 12.71 6.47
C ARG A 85 -6.50 13.35 5.22
N VAL A 86 -5.17 13.29 5.09
CA VAL A 86 -4.43 13.88 3.96
C VAL A 86 -4.27 12.88 2.81
N GLY A 87 -4.71 13.28 1.63
CA GLY A 87 -4.56 12.53 0.38
C GLY A 87 -4.74 13.43 -0.83
N ALA A 88 -4.64 12.84 -2.02
CA ALA A 88 -4.82 13.54 -3.28
C ALA A 88 -5.52 12.65 -4.32
N LEU A 89 -6.20 13.29 -5.27
CA LEU A 89 -6.66 12.66 -6.51
C LEU A 89 -5.98 13.36 -7.67
N SER A 90 -5.20 12.61 -8.45
CA SER A 90 -4.61 13.05 -9.71
C SER A 90 -5.36 12.39 -10.86
N ILE A 91 -5.65 13.16 -11.91
CA ILE A 91 -6.30 12.67 -13.13
C ILE A 91 -5.42 13.08 -14.30
N VAL A 92 -4.95 12.10 -15.06
CA VAL A 92 -4.18 12.33 -16.28
C VAL A 92 -5.14 12.55 -17.44
N SER A 93 -4.89 13.59 -18.22
CA SER A 93 -5.68 14.01 -19.37
C SER A 93 -4.76 14.27 -20.56
N GLU A 94 -5.28 14.17 -21.78
CA GLU A 94 -4.50 14.28 -23.02
C GLU A 94 -4.04 15.71 -23.30
N SER A 95 -4.73 16.70 -22.75
CA SER A 95 -4.47 18.10 -23.00
C SER A 95 -4.76 19.00 -21.80
N LYS A 96 -4.15 20.19 -21.81
CA LYS A 96 -4.42 21.25 -20.83
C LYS A 96 -5.89 21.67 -20.82
N GLU A 97 -6.53 21.70 -21.98
CA GLU A 97 -7.94 22.06 -22.11
C GLU A 97 -8.84 21.01 -21.45
N GLU A 98 -8.58 19.73 -21.73
CA GLU A 98 -9.30 18.63 -21.09
C GLU A 98 -9.10 18.61 -19.58
N ALA A 99 -7.86 18.77 -19.10
CA ALA A 99 -7.57 18.86 -17.67
C ALA A 99 -8.36 20.01 -17.01
N GLY A 100 -8.51 21.16 -17.70
CA GLY A 100 -9.35 22.27 -17.24
C GLY A 100 -10.82 21.90 -17.12
N ARG A 101 -11.39 21.21 -18.12
CA ARG A 101 -12.78 20.71 -18.10
C ARG A 101 -12.98 19.69 -16.97
N VAL A 102 -12.07 18.72 -16.82
CA VAL A 102 -12.10 17.70 -15.77
C VAL A 102 -12.03 18.34 -14.38
N LEU A 103 -11.09 19.27 -14.15
CA LEU A 103 -10.94 19.97 -12.88
C LEU A 103 -12.20 20.76 -12.51
N SER A 104 -12.88 21.37 -13.49
CA SER A 104 -14.13 22.09 -13.25
C SER A 104 -15.22 21.17 -12.68
N GLN A 105 -15.34 19.93 -13.20
CA GLN A 105 -16.30 18.95 -12.71
C GLN A 105 -15.88 18.38 -11.35
N LEU A 106 -14.58 18.09 -11.16
CA LEU A 106 -14.06 17.62 -9.88
C LEU A 106 -14.32 18.62 -8.76
N LYS A 107 -14.15 19.93 -9.01
CA LYS A 107 -14.48 20.98 -8.04
C LYS A 107 -15.96 20.98 -7.66
N ARG A 108 -16.87 20.70 -8.58
CA ARG A 108 -18.31 20.58 -8.28
C ARG A 108 -18.58 19.39 -7.36
N VAL A 109 -18.02 18.22 -7.69
CA VAL A 109 -18.14 17.00 -6.87
C VAL A 109 -17.64 17.24 -5.45
N ILE A 110 -16.47 17.85 -5.29
CA ILE A 110 -15.90 18.22 -3.99
C ILE A 110 -16.83 19.19 -3.24
N ARG A 111 -17.27 20.26 -3.92
CA ARG A 111 -18.06 21.33 -3.31
C ARG A 111 -19.38 20.79 -2.75
N THR A 112 -20.04 19.90 -3.47
CA THR A 112 -21.33 19.31 -3.06
C THR A 112 -21.18 18.16 -2.08
N ASN A 113 -19.96 17.66 -1.84
CA ASN A 113 -19.69 16.62 -0.84
C ASN A 113 -19.30 17.26 0.50
N TYR A 114 -18.21 18.02 0.53
CA TYR A 114 -17.65 18.58 1.77
C TYR A 114 -17.16 20.02 1.64
N SER A 115 -17.57 20.74 0.58
CA SER A 115 -17.16 22.12 0.28
C SER A 115 -15.67 22.26 -0.10
N ASN A 116 -14.76 22.11 0.86
CA ASN A 116 -13.32 22.26 0.67
C ASN A 116 -12.54 21.41 1.69
N PRO A 117 -11.31 20.96 1.36
CA PRO A 117 -10.57 20.00 2.19
C PRO A 117 -9.97 20.62 3.46
N PRO A 118 -9.60 19.80 4.46
CA PRO A 118 -8.92 20.27 5.67
C PRO A 118 -7.52 20.83 5.38
N THR A 119 -7.12 21.88 6.10
CA THR A 119 -5.87 22.61 5.87
C THR A 119 -4.65 21.98 6.56
N HIS A 120 -4.78 21.60 7.84
CA HIS A 120 -3.63 21.35 8.72
C HIS A 120 -2.66 20.30 8.17
N GLY A 121 -3.11 19.06 8.00
CA GLY A 121 -2.24 18.00 7.49
C GLY A 121 -1.71 18.24 6.08
N ALA A 122 -2.48 18.91 5.21
CA ALA A 122 -2.01 19.29 3.87
C ALA A 122 -0.86 20.31 3.94
N THR A 123 -0.96 21.29 4.84
CA THR A 123 0.12 22.25 5.09
C THR A 123 1.36 21.59 5.66
N VAL A 124 1.22 20.64 6.59
CA VAL A 124 2.37 19.87 7.14
C VAL A 124 3.08 19.09 6.05
N VAL A 125 2.34 18.32 5.24
CA VAL A 125 2.92 17.56 4.12
C VAL A 125 3.61 18.51 3.13
N ALA A 126 2.98 19.62 2.77
CA ALA A 126 3.58 20.59 1.85
C ALA A 126 4.85 21.23 2.44
N MET A 127 4.88 21.55 3.72
CA MET A 127 6.06 22.09 4.40
C MET A 127 7.23 21.12 4.36
N VAL A 128 6.99 19.85 4.72
CA VAL A 128 8.03 18.81 4.70
C VAL A 128 8.55 18.60 3.27
N LEU A 129 7.66 18.45 2.28
CA LEU A 129 8.08 18.13 0.91
C LEU A 129 8.78 19.29 0.19
N ASN A 130 8.56 20.54 0.61
CA ASN A 130 9.17 21.74 0.01
C ASN A 130 10.41 22.27 0.77
N SER A 131 10.77 21.69 1.92
CA SER A 131 12.06 21.95 2.58
C SER A 131 13.02 20.80 2.27
N PRO A 132 14.20 21.06 1.67
CA PRO A 132 15.19 20.01 1.41
C PRO A 132 15.58 19.22 2.65
N GLU A 133 15.73 19.90 3.79
CA GLU A 133 16.16 19.31 5.06
C GLU A 133 15.05 18.42 5.64
N LEU A 134 13.81 18.94 5.72
CA LEU A 134 12.67 18.17 6.24
C LEU A 134 12.33 17.00 5.32
N ARG A 135 12.40 17.20 4.01
CA ARG A 135 12.20 16.14 3.02
C ARG A 135 13.20 15.01 3.24
N LYS A 136 14.49 15.33 3.38
CA LYS A 136 15.53 14.33 3.60
C LYS A 136 15.28 13.55 4.88
N GLN A 137 14.94 14.24 5.98
CA GLN A 137 14.59 13.58 7.24
C GLN A 137 13.40 12.63 7.08
N TRP A 138 12.33 13.06 6.41
CA TRP A 138 11.17 12.23 6.14
C TRP A 138 11.51 10.99 5.28
N GLU A 139 12.33 11.15 4.24
CA GLU A 139 12.76 10.04 3.37
C GLU A 139 13.60 9.01 4.16
N ASP A 140 14.43 9.47 5.10
CA ASP A 140 15.23 8.63 5.99
C ASP A 140 14.34 7.85 6.98
N GLU A 141 13.46 8.55 7.70
CA GLU A 141 12.53 7.91 8.66
C GLU A 141 11.60 6.89 7.97
N LEU A 142 11.08 7.22 6.79
CA LEU A 142 10.26 6.29 6.01
C LEU A 142 11.07 5.06 5.56
N THR A 143 12.35 5.26 5.23
CA THR A 143 13.27 4.17 4.90
C THR A 143 13.52 3.26 6.10
N GLU A 144 13.74 3.82 7.30
CA GLU A 144 13.87 3.05 8.53
C GLU A 144 12.62 2.22 8.83
N MET A 145 11.43 2.82 8.66
CA MET A 145 10.16 2.10 8.80
C MET A 145 10.03 0.93 7.82
N ARG A 146 10.40 1.14 6.54
CA ARG A 146 10.42 0.10 5.50
C ARG A 146 11.38 -1.03 5.87
N VAL A 147 12.62 -0.71 6.23
CA VAL A 147 13.67 -1.68 6.58
C VAL A 147 13.24 -2.52 7.78
N ARG A 148 12.72 -1.87 8.85
CA ARG A 148 12.21 -2.59 10.02
C ARG A 148 11.11 -3.60 9.67
N ILE A 149 10.20 -3.25 8.75
CA ILE A 149 9.15 -4.18 8.30
C ILE A 149 9.77 -5.37 7.54
N LYS A 150 10.75 -5.13 6.65
CA LYS A 150 11.48 -6.20 5.96
C LYS A 150 12.20 -7.12 6.95
N ASP A 151 12.83 -6.57 7.98
CA ASP A 151 13.49 -7.33 9.03
C ASP A 151 12.49 -8.19 9.82
N MET A 152 11.32 -7.65 10.17
CA MET A 152 10.26 -8.41 10.84
C MET A 152 9.70 -9.55 9.97
N ARG A 153 9.63 -9.38 8.64
CA ARG A 153 9.28 -10.48 7.71
C ARG A 153 10.31 -11.59 7.79
N ALA A 154 11.59 -11.25 7.68
CA ALA A 154 12.68 -12.22 7.71
C ALA A 154 12.74 -12.96 9.05
N ALA A 155 12.63 -12.21 10.16
CA ALA A 155 12.67 -12.76 11.50
C ALA A 155 11.44 -13.66 11.77
N LEU A 156 10.25 -13.29 11.30
CA LEU A 156 9.06 -14.17 11.41
C LEU A 156 9.26 -15.49 10.68
N VAL A 157 9.82 -15.49 9.46
CA VAL A 157 10.15 -16.74 8.74
C VAL A 157 11.13 -17.60 9.53
N GLN A 158 12.17 -17.00 10.11
CA GLN A 158 13.16 -17.71 10.93
C GLN A 158 12.53 -18.35 12.16
N GLU A 159 11.71 -17.61 12.90
CA GLU A 159 11.04 -18.11 14.11
C GLU A 159 10.03 -19.21 13.79
N LEU A 160 9.23 -19.08 12.73
CA LEU A 160 8.30 -20.12 12.30
C LEU A 160 9.03 -21.39 11.82
N THR A 161 10.15 -21.22 11.11
CA THR A 161 10.99 -22.35 10.67
C THR A 161 11.62 -23.06 11.87
N ALA A 162 12.17 -22.32 12.83
CA ALA A 162 12.73 -22.87 14.07
C ALA A 162 11.67 -23.58 14.93
N ALA A 163 10.42 -23.09 14.92
CA ALA A 163 9.28 -23.74 15.56
C ALA A 163 8.75 -24.98 14.79
N GLY A 164 9.38 -25.36 13.67
CA GLY A 164 9.04 -26.55 12.90
C GLY A 164 7.74 -26.42 12.11
N VAL A 165 7.33 -25.21 11.73
CA VAL A 165 6.26 -25.03 10.73
C VAL A 165 6.72 -25.60 9.39
N GLN A 166 5.88 -26.43 8.77
CA GLN A 166 6.18 -27.08 7.49
C GLN A 166 5.59 -26.27 6.31
N GLY A 167 6.15 -26.45 5.12
CA GLY A 167 5.70 -25.78 3.89
C GLY A 167 6.55 -24.56 3.50
N ASP A 168 6.18 -23.90 2.39
CA ASP A 168 6.87 -22.69 1.93
C ASP A 168 6.45 -21.49 2.78
N LEU A 169 7.38 -20.96 3.59
CA LEU A 169 7.22 -19.71 4.35
C LEU A 169 7.83 -18.49 3.64
N GLY A 170 8.52 -18.72 2.52
CA GLY A 170 9.18 -17.66 1.75
C GLY A 170 8.20 -16.65 1.16
N TYR A 171 6.90 -16.95 1.11
CA TYR A 171 5.91 -15.96 0.71
C TYR A 171 5.89 -14.73 1.63
N ILE A 172 6.22 -14.90 2.92
CA ILE A 172 6.21 -13.81 3.90
C ILE A 172 7.24 -12.74 3.52
N THR A 173 8.41 -13.15 3.02
CA THR A 173 9.48 -12.23 2.58
C THR A 173 9.32 -11.77 1.14
N ARG A 174 8.64 -12.54 0.28
CA ARG A 174 8.26 -12.09 -1.08
C ARG A 174 7.16 -11.03 -1.07
N GLN A 175 6.25 -11.10 -0.10
CA GLN A 175 5.22 -10.09 0.11
C GLN A 175 5.81 -8.76 0.62
N LYS A 176 5.19 -7.65 0.23
CA LYS A 176 5.62 -6.28 0.50
C LYS A 176 4.60 -5.51 1.34
N GLY A 177 5.02 -4.35 1.83
CA GLY A 177 4.18 -3.44 2.60
C GLY A 177 3.88 -3.91 4.02
N MET A 178 2.85 -3.33 4.61
CA MET A 178 2.52 -3.53 6.03
C MET A 178 1.81 -4.85 6.34
N PHE A 179 1.20 -5.50 5.33
CA PHE A 179 0.30 -6.64 5.53
C PHE A 179 0.80 -7.92 4.87
N SER A 180 0.31 -9.04 5.38
CA SER A 180 0.58 -10.36 4.86
C SER A 180 -0.67 -11.21 5.04
N TYR A 181 -0.97 -12.04 4.03
CA TYR A 181 -1.84 -13.20 4.24
C TYR A 181 -0.99 -14.35 4.78
N SER A 182 -1.28 -14.76 6.02
CA SER A 182 -0.52 -15.78 6.75
C SER A 182 -0.85 -17.22 6.32
N GLY A 183 -1.86 -17.41 5.49
CA GLY A 183 -2.39 -18.74 5.14
C GLY A 183 -3.25 -19.39 6.22
N LEU A 184 -3.42 -18.74 7.38
CA LEU A 184 -4.31 -19.23 8.44
C LEU A 184 -5.77 -19.02 8.03
N ASN A 185 -6.59 -20.05 8.24
CA ASN A 185 -8.03 -19.96 8.02
C ASN A 185 -8.75 -19.25 9.20
N ALA A 186 -10.04 -18.95 9.02
CA ALA A 186 -10.83 -18.26 10.04
C ALA A 186 -10.84 -18.96 11.40
N THR A 187 -10.89 -20.30 11.44
CA THR A 187 -10.86 -21.06 12.70
C THR A 187 -9.52 -20.88 13.41
N GLN A 188 -8.40 -20.97 12.67
CA GLN A 188 -7.06 -20.76 13.22
C GLN A 188 -6.86 -19.32 13.71
N MET A 189 -7.37 -18.33 12.97
CA MET A 189 -7.35 -16.92 13.40
C MET A 189 -8.18 -16.66 14.66
N GLN A 190 -9.33 -17.33 14.80
CA GLN A 190 -10.15 -17.24 16.00
C GLN A 190 -9.49 -17.92 17.21
N ARG A 191 -8.82 -19.05 17.00
CA ARG A 191 -7.99 -19.70 18.03
C ARG A 191 -6.84 -18.81 18.47
N LEU A 192 -6.12 -18.15 17.54
CA LEU A 192 -5.07 -17.16 17.89
C LEU A 192 -5.59 -16.08 18.84
N ARG A 193 -6.80 -15.58 18.56
CA ARG A 193 -7.46 -14.57 19.38
C ARG A 193 -7.83 -15.10 20.76
N ALA A 194 -8.54 -16.24 20.82
CA ALA A 194 -9.12 -16.75 22.04
C ALA A 194 -8.09 -17.42 22.98
N GLU A 195 -7.12 -18.15 22.43
CA GLU A 195 -6.14 -18.92 23.20
C GLU A 195 -4.88 -18.11 23.53
N PHE A 196 -4.49 -17.17 22.66
CA PHE A 196 -3.20 -16.46 22.77
C PHE A 196 -3.31 -14.95 22.83
N GLY A 197 -4.51 -14.37 22.69
CA GLY A 197 -4.69 -12.91 22.66
C GLY A 197 -4.01 -12.21 21.48
N VAL A 198 -3.74 -12.94 20.39
CA VAL A 198 -3.13 -12.40 19.17
C VAL A 198 -4.23 -12.10 18.15
N TYR A 199 -4.43 -10.82 17.84
CA TYR A 199 -5.54 -10.36 17.00
C TYR A 199 -5.08 -10.12 15.56
N GLY A 200 -5.71 -10.83 14.62
CA GLY A 200 -5.69 -10.52 13.19
C GLY A 200 -7.09 -10.59 12.59
N VAL A 201 -7.19 -10.53 11.26
CA VAL A 201 -8.47 -10.63 10.56
C VAL A 201 -8.78 -12.08 10.25
N ASP A 202 -10.05 -12.49 10.37
CA ASP A 202 -10.51 -13.86 10.11
C ASP A 202 -10.20 -14.37 8.68
N SER A 203 -9.87 -13.47 7.74
CA SER A 203 -9.35 -13.81 6.41
C SER A 203 -7.88 -14.24 6.37
N GLY A 204 -7.20 -14.31 7.52
CA GLY A 204 -5.78 -14.64 7.61
C GLY A 204 -4.84 -13.44 7.45
N ARG A 205 -5.37 -12.21 7.36
CA ARG A 205 -4.54 -11.01 7.29
C ARG A 205 -3.88 -10.70 8.63
N ILE A 206 -2.55 -10.55 8.62
CA ILE A 206 -1.76 -10.01 9.73
C ILE A 206 -1.09 -8.68 9.34
N CYS A 207 -0.85 -7.82 10.33
CA CYS A 207 -0.09 -6.58 10.18
C CYS A 207 1.36 -6.85 10.61
N VAL A 208 2.27 -7.03 9.64
CA VAL A 208 3.69 -7.25 9.93
C VAL A 208 4.32 -6.03 10.59
N ALA A 209 3.83 -4.83 10.28
CA ALA A 209 4.29 -3.60 10.92
C ALA A 209 3.96 -3.51 12.42
N ALA A 210 3.08 -4.38 12.94
CA ALA A 210 2.77 -4.50 14.37
C ALA A 210 3.69 -5.50 15.10
N LEU A 211 4.49 -6.28 14.36
CA LEU A 211 5.53 -7.11 14.96
C LEU A 211 6.73 -6.26 15.37
N ASN A 212 7.38 -6.69 16.45
CA ASN A 212 8.60 -6.10 16.97
C ASN A 212 9.38 -7.16 17.75
N THR A 213 10.61 -6.83 18.14
CA THR A 213 11.52 -7.75 18.83
C THR A 213 10.98 -8.27 20.17
N GLN A 214 10.02 -7.58 20.79
CA GLN A 214 9.44 -7.97 22.07
C GLN A 214 8.29 -8.97 21.91
N ASN A 215 7.53 -8.92 20.82
CA ASN A 215 6.36 -9.78 20.62
C ASN A 215 6.58 -10.93 19.60
N LEU A 216 7.60 -10.84 18.74
CA LEU A 216 7.77 -11.74 17.60
C LEU A 216 7.75 -13.22 17.99
N LYS A 217 8.53 -13.60 19.01
CA LYS A 217 8.65 -14.99 19.47
C LYS A 217 7.32 -15.56 19.97
N ALA A 218 6.60 -14.76 20.76
CA ALA A 218 5.29 -15.15 21.28
C ALA A 218 4.28 -15.32 20.13
N VAL A 219 4.28 -14.41 19.16
CA VAL A 219 3.40 -14.51 17.98
C VAL A 219 3.73 -15.74 17.13
N ALA A 220 5.01 -16.00 16.85
CA ALA A 220 5.42 -17.18 16.07
C ALA A 220 5.01 -18.50 16.75
N ALA A 221 5.21 -18.59 18.08
CA ALA A 221 4.77 -19.75 18.87
C ALA A 221 3.23 -19.92 18.82
N ALA A 222 2.47 -18.83 18.95
CA ALA A 222 1.02 -18.86 18.85
C ALA A 222 0.54 -19.32 17.47
N ILE A 223 1.16 -18.81 16.39
CA ILE A 223 0.88 -19.25 15.02
C ILE A 223 1.12 -20.77 14.90
N LYS A 224 2.27 -21.27 15.35
CA LYS A 224 2.57 -22.70 15.30
C LYS A 224 1.54 -23.54 16.07
N ALA A 225 1.04 -23.07 17.22
CA ALA A 225 0.10 -23.81 18.05
C ALA A 225 -1.32 -23.91 17.46
N VAL A 226 -1.69 -22.99 16.56
CA VAL A 226 -3.00 -23.04 15.89
C VAL A 226 -2.95 -23.67 14.49
N MET A 227 -1.75 -23.85 13.93
CA MET A 227 -1.54 -24.47 12.62
C MET A 227 -1.84 -25.96 12.61
#